data_AF-A0AAD2VRU6-F1
#
_entry.id   AF-A0AAD2VRU6-F1
#
_cell.length_a   1.000
_cell.length_b   1.000
_cell.length_c   1.000
_cell.angle_alpha   90.00
_cell.angle_beta   90.00
_cell.angle_gamma   90.00
#
_symmetry.space_group_name_H-M   'P 1'
#
loop_
_entity.id
_entity.type
_entity.pdbx_description
1 polymer ?
#
loop_
_entity_poly.entity_id
_entity_poly.type
_entity_poly.pdbx_seq_one_letter_code
_entity_poly.pdbx_strand_id
1 'polypeptide(L)'
;MSNSQSLYRLLVACFPTIAVRDWKISSLTGLSGGSYLLQCFLPGSEVKLIARADGTAQTALYVNRKKEARILQQLRAFSFTPKVIGRNSQWLLLGWCEGQHPDNHVFLQPSFQCELANIVAQLHRAPLLGYRLQLCDEISHYGYLIDKKRFSPRWKKLHRHFTSADFPKTLKLAPAHMDIHAKNIVCTSAGRLMLLDWEYAANTDIAFSLETYFQFNGLSDIQRDFFLTQYCDIHGAYRDKQQLAESCQLWAPWVKYMTLMWYEVQWHESQSSDFLLHSQPLRQYFGLLG
;
A
#
# COMPACT_ATOMS: atom_id res chain seq x y z
N MET A 1 -14.32 -20.54 -1.08
CA MET A 1 -12.91 -20.23 -0.75
C MET A 1 -12.05 -21.35 -1.28
N SER A 2 -11.07 -21.08 -2.14
CA SER A 2 -10.09 -22.11 -2.47
C SER A 2 -9.28 -22.45 -1.22
N ASN A 3 -9.13 -23.73 -0.91
CA ASN A 3 -8.30 -24.27 0.16
C ASN A 3 -8.62 -23.85 1.63
N SER A 4 -9.90 -23.96 2.01
CA SER A 4 -10.37 -23.77 3.39
C SER A 4 -9.67 -24.69 4.41
N GLN A 5 -9.28 -25.91 4.00
CA GLN A 5 -8.64 -26.85 4.91
C GLN A 5 -7.24 -26.41 5.36
N SER A 6 -6.48 -25.74 4.49
CA SER A 6 -5.19 -25.15 4.84
C SER A 6 -5.36 -24.01 5.85
N LEU A 7 -6.40 -23.17 5.69
CA LEU A 7 -6.75 -22.12 6.65
C LEU A 7 -7.10 -22.71 8.02
N TYR A 8 -7.93 -23.76 8.06
CA TYR A 8 -8.33 -24.42 9.30
C TYR A 8 -7.15 -25.04 10.06
N ARG A 9 -6.20 -25.67 9.35
CA ARG A 9 -4.96 -26.18 9.97
C ARG A 9 -4.14 -25.06 10.61
N LEU A 10 -4.06 -23.91 9.94
CA LEU A 10 -3.36 -22.74 10.47
C LEU A 10 -4.07 -22.18 11.71
N LEU A 11 -5.40 -22.10 11.69
CA LEU A 11 -6.18 -21.66 12.86
C LEU A 11 -6.00 -22.58 14.05
N VAL A 12 -6.02 -23.91 13.87
CA VAL A 12 -5.76 -24.87 14.95
C VAL A 12 -4.34 -24.72 15.50
N ALA A 13 -3.35 -24.45 14.64
CA ALA A 13 -1.97 -24.23 15.08
C ALA A 13 -1.83 -22.94 15.92
N CYS A 14 -2.50 -21.86 15.54
CA CYS A 14 -2.46 -20.58 16.26
C CYS A 14 -3.38 -20.53 17.48
N PHE A 15 -4.51 -21.26 17.45
CA PHE A 15 -5.56 -21.26 18.47
C PHE A 15 -6.01 -22.71 18.75
N PRO A 16 -5.17 -23.54 19.41
CA PRO A 16 -5.44 -24.97 19.59
C PRO A 16 -6.66 -25.27 20.46
N THR A 17 -7.13 -24.30 21.24
CA THR A 17 -8.29 -24.42 22.13
C THR A 17 -9.62 -24.05 21.48
N ILE A 18 -9.60 -23.48 20.27
CA ILE A 18 -10.81 -23.05 19.54
C ILE A 18 -11.11 -24.07 18.44
N ALA A 19 -12.30 -24.68 18.46
CA ALA A 19 -12.67 -25.62 17.41
C ALA A 19 -12.91 -24.87 16.09
N VAL A 20 -12.54 -25.49 14.97
CA VAL A 20 -12.68 -24.91 13.62
C VAL A 20 -14.12 -24.45 13.33
N ARG A 21 -15.12 -25.21 13.81
CA ARG A 21 -16.55 -24.91 13.62
C ARG A 21 -17.02 -23.64 14.32
N ASP A 22 -16.27 -23.15 15.31
CA ASP A 22 -16.62 -21.97 16.10
C ASP A 22 -16.15 -20.67 15.41
N TRP A 23 -15.41 -20.78 14.30
CA TRP A 23 -15.00 -19.66 13.48
C TRP A 23 -16.07 -19.31 12.45
N LYS A 24 -16.61 -18.10 12.55
CA LYS A 24 -17.39 -17.46 11.49
C LYS A 24 -16.44 -16.78 10.50
N ILE A 25 -16.63 -17.07 9.21
CA ILE A 25 -15.82 -16.51 8.13
C ILE A 25 -16.71 -15.68 7.21
N SER A 26 -16.36 -14.42 7.01
CA SER A 26 -17.02 -13.52 6.05
C SER A 26 -16.00 -12.91 5.09
N SER A 27 -16.37 -12.74 3.82
CA SER A 27 -15.52 -12.05 2.86
C SER A 27 -15.46 -10.57 3.18
N LEU A 28 -14.27 -9.98 3.11
CA LEU A 28 -14.10 -8.53 3.10
C LEU A 28 -14.06 -8.05 1.65
N THR A 29 -14.65 -6.88 1.39
CA THR A 29 -14.56 -6.21 0.10
C THR A 29 -13.24 -5.47 0.00
N GLY A 30 -12.51 -5.65 -1.10
CA GLY A 30 -11.21 -5.01 -1.35
C GLY A 30 -10.74 -5.25 -2.78
N LEU A 31 -9.89 -4.35 -3.30
CA LEU A 31 -9.47 -4.34 -4.70
C LEU A 31 -8.61 -5.55 -5.09
N SER A 32 -7.77 -6.05 -4.19
CA SER A 32 -6.90 -7.21 -4.44
C SER A 32 -7.60 -8.57 -4.20
N GLY A 33 -8.85 -8.55 -3.71
CA GLY A 33 -9.62 -9.76 -3.37
C GLY A 33 -8.96 -10.65 -2.31
N GLY A 34 -9.65 -11.70 -1.86
CA GLY A 34 -9.05 -12.76 -1.04
C GLY A 34 -8.74 -12.42 0.42
N SER A 35 -9.32 -11.33 0.94
CA SER A 35 -9.30 -11.00 2.38
C SER A 35 -10.61 -11.42 3.04
N TYR A 36 -10.52 -12.02 4.23
CA TYR A 36 -11.63 -12.55 4.99
C TYR A 36 -11.54 -12.11 6.45
N LEU A 37 -12.67 -11.76 7.03
CA LEU A 37 -12.80 -11.58 8.47
C LEU A 37 -13.10 -12.94 9.10
N LEU A 38 -12.29 -13.31 10.09
CA LEU A 38 -12.53 -14.48 10.94
C LEU A 38 -12.94 -14.00 12.32
N GLN A 39 -14.07 -14.50 12.83
CA GLN A 39 -14.58 -14.16 14.15
C GLN A 39 -14.88 -15.43 14.93
N CYS A 40 -14.51 -15.45 16.21
CA CYS A 40 -14.91 -16.49 17.14
C CYS A 40 -15.39 -15.83 18.44
N PHE A 41 -16.54 -16.27 18.94
CA PHE A 41 -17.11 -15.82 20.21
C PHE A 41 -16.83 -16.87 21.28
N LEU A 42 -16.00 -16.50 22.25
CA LEU A 42 -15.71 -17.30 23.44
C LEU A 42 -16.46 -16.71 24.64
N PRO A 43 -16.69 -17.48 25.72
CA PRO A 43 -17.29 -16.93 26.94
C PRO A 43 -16.49 -15.72 27.45
N GLY A 44 -17.09 -14.53 27.39
CA GLY A 44 -16.48 -13.28 27.85
C GLY A 44 -15.46 -12.63 26.92
N SER A 45 -15.23 -13.14 25.71
CA SER A 45 -14.32 -12.51 24.75
C SER A 45 -14.65 -12.81 23.29
N GLU A 46 -14.32 -11.89 22.39
CA GLU A 46 -14.37 -12.10 20.95
C GLU A 46 -12.94 -12.10 20.40
N VAL A 47 -12.63 -13.07 19.52
CA VAL A 47 -11.39 -13.10 18.76
C VAL A 47 -11.71 -12.73 17.31
N LYS A 48 -11.14 -11.63 16.83
CA LYS A 48 -11.23 -11.21 15.42
C LYS A 48 -9.87 -11.21 14.74
N LEU A 49 -9.82 -11.74 13.52
CA LEU A 49 -8.63 -11.83 12.68
C LEU A 49 -8.94 -11.42 11.24
N ILE A 50 -7.92 -11.01 10.51
CA ILE A 50 -7.95 -10.91 9.05
C ILE A 50 -7.18 -12.09 8.49
N ALA A 51 -7.81 -12.87 7.63
CA ALA A 51 -7.16 -13.91 6.83
C ALA A 51 -7.01 -13.43 5.39
N ARG A 52 -5.79 -13.43 4.88
CA ARG A 52 -5.49 -13.12 3.49
C ARG A 52 -5.00 -14.37 2.77
N ALA A 53 -5.70 -14.72 1.70
CA ALA A 53 -5.29 -15.80 0.80
C ALA A 53 -4.09 -15.36 -0.04
N ASP A 54 -3.21 -16.29 -0.37
CA ASP A 54 -2.26 -16.18 -1.48
C ASP A 54 -3.01 -16.60 -2.76
N GLY A 55 -3.43 -15.63 -3.58
CA GLY A 55 -4.16 -15.84 -4.85
C GLY A 55 -3.35 -15.51 -6.09
N THR A 56 -3.68 -16.14 -7.23
CA THR A 56 -3.02 -15.90 -8.54
C THR A 56 -3.35 -14.52 -9.15
N ALA A 57 -4.56 -14.00 -8.93
CA ALA A 57 -4.92 -12.64 -9.36
C ALA A 57 -4.07 -11.56 -8.63
N GLN A 58 -3.63 -11.85 -7.40
CA GLN A 58 -2.84 -10.92 -6.60
C GLN A 58 -1.38 -10.84 -7.09
N THR A 59 -0.82 -11.95 -7.58
CA THR A 59 0.55 -11.96 -8.13
C THR A 59 0.73 -11.07 -9.36
N ALA A 60 -0.32 -10.83 -10.15
CA ALA A 60 -0.27 -9.93 -11.32
C ALA A 60 -0.03 -8.46 -10.93
N LEU A 61 -0.35 -8.08 -9.69
CA LEU A 61 -0.17 -6.73 -9.18
C LEU A 61 1.01 -6.62 -8.19
N TYR A 62 2.00 -7.52 -8.26
CA TYR A 62 3.14 -7.60 -7.31
C TYR A 62 2.75 -7.83 -5.84
N VAL A 63 1.50 -8.20 -5.58
CA VAL A 63 1.08 -8.55 -4.24
C VAL A 63 1.65 -9.92 -3.88
N ASN A 64 2.42 -9.95 -2.79
CA ASN A 64 3.09 -11.14 -2.31
C ASN A 64 2.91 -11.25 -0.79
N ARG A 65 2.03 -12.14 -0.31
CA ARG A 65 1.76 -12.23 1.15
C ARG A 65 2.94 -12.76 1.93
N LYS A 66 3.86 -13.50 1.30
CA LYS A 66 5.12 -13.90 1.94
C LYS A 66 6.02 -12.69 2.18
N LYS A 67 6.09 -11.75 1.23
CA LYS A 67 6.78 -10.45 1.39
C LYS A 67 6.12 -9.64 2.49
N GLU A 68 4.79 -9.46 2.42
CA GLU A 68 4.03 -8.70 3.42
C GLU A 68 4.26 -9.23 4.85
N ALA A 69 4.10 -10.55 5.06
CA ALA A 69 4.30 -11.16 6.37
C ALA A 69 5.72 -10.93 6.93
N ARG A 70 6.73 -10.97 6.06
CA ARG A 70 8.13 -10.72 6.46
C ARG A 70 8.37 -9.25 6.80
N ILE A 71 7.78 -8.33 6.05
CA ILE A 71 7.84 -6.90 6.35
C ILE A 71 7.18 -6.62 7.70
N LEU A 72 5.96 -7.10 7.93
CA LEU A 72 5.26 -6.93 9.21
C LEU A 72 6.04 -7.56 10.37
N GLN A 73 6.68 -8.71 10.17
CA GLN A 73 7.54 -9.32 11.18
C GLN A 73 8.80 -8.48 11.48
N GLN A 74 9.43 -7.87 10.47
CA GLN A 74 10.55 -6.95 10.65
C GLN A 74 10.11 -5.68 11.38
N LEU A 75 8.91 -5.19 11.09
CA LEU A 75 8.28 -4.02 11.68
C LEU A 75 7.53 -4.31 12.98
N ARG A 76 7.74 -5.46 13.64
CA ARG A 76 7.04 -5.82 14.89
C ARG A 76 7.21 -4.80 16.03
N ALA A 77 8.28 -4.01 16.02
CA ALA A 77 8.53 -2.94 16.98
C ALA A 77 7.94 -1.59 16.56
N PHE A 78 7.50 -1.46 15.30
CA PHE A 78 6.82 -0.29 14.77
C PHE A 78 5.34 -0.36 15.13
N SER A 79 4.90 0.53 16.02
CA SER A 79 3.59 0.43 16.71
C SER A 79 2.37 0.62 15.82
N PHE A 80 2.54 1.01 14.56
CA PHE A 80 1.48 1.39 13.64
C PHE A 80 1.18 0.28 12.60
N THR A 81 1.45 -0.98 12.93
CA THR A 81 1.27 -2.15 12.04
C THR A 81 0.35 -3.20 12.65
N PRO A 82 -0.44 -3.94 11.84
CA PRO A 82 -1.17 -5.10 12.32
C PRO A 82 -0.22 -6.18 12.81
N LYS A 83 -0.59 -6.87 13.88
CA LYS A 83 0.20 -7.98 14.40
C LYS A 83 0.07 -9.20 13.48
N VAL A 84 1.19 -9.81 13.10
CA VAL A 84 1.18 -11.13 12.44
C VAL A 84 0.83 -12.20 13.48
N ILE A 85 -0.22 -12.97 13.21
CA ILE A 85 -0.69 -14.06 14.08
C ILE A 85 -0.14 -15.40 13.60
N GLY A 86 -0.10 -15.61 12.29
CA GLY A 86 0.40 -16.86 11.71
C GLY A 86 0.46 -16.80 10.20
N ARG A 87 1.23 -17.71 9.61
CA ARG A 87 1.34 -17.88 8.17
C ARG A 87 1.56 -19.35 7.82
N ASN A 88 0.97 -19.78 6.71
CA ASN A 88 1.38 -21.01 6.01
C ASN A 88 1.67 -20.70 4.53
N SER A 89 1.73 -21.70 3.65
CA SER A 89 2.03 -21.47 2.23
C SER A 89 0.93 -20.76 1.44
N GLN A 90 -0.27 -20.61 2.02
CA GLN A 90 -1.47 -20.13 1.32
C GLN A 90 -2.21 -19.01 2.04
N TRP A 91 -1.93 -18.79 3.32
CA TRP A 91 -2.67 -17.89 4.17
C TRP A 91 -1.73 -17.06 5.04
N LEU A 92 -2.08 -15.80 5.23
CA LEU A 92 -1.53 -14.89 6.23
C LEU A 92 -2.66 -14.50 7.18
N LEU A 93 -2.46 -14.72 8.48
CA LEU A 93 -3.35 -14.27 9.55
C LEU A 93 -2.77 -13.04 10.22
N LEU A 94 -3.55 -11.96 10.24
CA LEU A 94 -3.24 -10.72 10.93
C LEU A 94 -4.26 -10.47 12.05
N GLY A 95 -3.83 -9.80 13.11
CA GLY A 95 -4.72 -9.33 14.16
C GLY A 95 -5.67 -8.27 13.61
N TRP A 96 -6.95 -8.35 13.99
CA TRP A 96 -7.91 -7.32 13.67
C TRP A 96 -7.57 -6.03 14.43
N CYS A 97 -7.53 -4.91 13.71
CA CYS A 97 -7.34 -3.59 14.31
C CYS A 97 -8.72 -2.99 14.60
N GLU A 98 -9.14 -3.00 15.86
CA GLU A 98 -10.42 -2.39 16.26
C GLU A 98 -10.36 -0.87 16.14
N GLY A 99 -11.31 -0.29 15.41
CA GLY A 99 -11.39 1.14 15.20
C GLY A 99 -12.22 1.50 13.97
N GLN A 100 -12.12 2.75 13.55
CA GLN A 100 -12.83 3.27 12.39
C GLN A 100 -11.85 3.84 11.37
N HIS A 101 -12.18 3.70 10.09
CA HIS A 101 -11.48 4.44 9.05
C HIS A 101 -11.85 5.92 9.15
N PRO A 102 -10.88 6.85 9.06
CA PRO A 102 -11.21 8.25 8.94
C PRO A 102 -11.97 8.46 7.62
N ASP A 103 -12.96 9.35 7.62
CA ASP A 103 -13.46 9.88 6.35
C ASP A 103 -12.41 10.78 5.69
N ASN A 104 -12.61 11.10 4.42
CA ASN A 104 -11.64 11.90 3.67
C ASN A 104 -11.46 13.32 4.22
N HIS A 105 -12.49 13.90 4.86
CA HIS A 105 -12.39 15.24 5.43
C HIS A 105 -11.50 15.22 6.67
N VAL A 106 -11.76 14.31 7.62
CA VAL A 106 -10.93 14.11 8.82
C VAL A 106 -9.51 13.75 8.45
N PHE A 107 -9.33 12.83 7.50
CA PHE A 107 -8.02 12.40 7.02
C PHE A 107 -7.16 13.57 6.53
N LEU A 108 -7.74 14.57 5.86
CA LEU A 108 -7.03 15.72 5.33
C LEU A 108 -6.86 16.89 6.32
N GLN A 109 -7.38 16.79 7.56
CA GLN A 109 -7.23 17.83 8.56
C GLN A 109 -5.77 18.01 8.98
N PRO A 110 -5.31 19.24 9.29
CA PRO A 110 -3.92 19.49 9.70
C PRO A 110 -3.46 18.68 10.91
N SER A 111 -4.33 18.44 11.89
CA SER A 111 -4.01 17.60 13.07
C SER A 111 -3.73 16.15 12.67
N PHE A 112 -4.57 15.58 11.81
CA PHE A 112 -4.39 14.22 11.30
C PHE A 112 -3.12 14.12 10.45
N GLN A 113 -2.90 15.10 9.57
CA GLN A 113 -1.70 15.15 8.72
C GLN A 113 -0.41 15.32 9.53
N CYS A 114 -0.45 16.03 10.66
CA CYS A 114 0.67 16.12 11.60
C CYS A 114 0.99 14.75 12.21
N GLU A 115 -0.02 14.04 12.74
CA GLU A 115 0.18 12.70 13.29
C GLU A 115 0.69 11.73 12.23
N LEU A 116 0.13 11.77 11.02
CA LEU A 116 0.57 10.92 9.93
C LEU A 116 2.01 11.24 9.49
N ALA A 117 2.40 12.52 9.43
CA ALA A 117 3.78 12.92 9.15
C ALA A 117 4.76 12.36 10.20
N ASN A 118 4.38 12.35 11.48
CA ASN A 118 5.15 11.70 12.53
C ASN A 118 5.33 10.19 12.28
N ILE A 119 4.25 9.49 11.94
CA ILE A 119 4.27 8.04 11.66
C ILE A 119 5.17 7.73 10.47
N VAL A 120 5.02 8.49 9.38
CA VAL A 120 5.85 8.35 8.17
C VAL A 120 7.31 8.69 8.47
N ALA A 121 7.58 9.72 9.27
CA ALA A 121 8.92 10.05 9.75
C ALA A 121 9.57 8.92 10.54
N GLN A 122 8.83 8.28 11.45
CA GLN A 122 9.29 7.12 12.21
C GLN A 122 9.57 5.92 11.29
N LEU A 123 8.67 5.63 10.34
CA LEU A 123 8.86 4.56 9.36
C LEU A 123 10.11 4.79 8.50
N HIS A 124 10.29 6.02 8.00
CA HIS A 124 11.43 6.39 7.15
C HIS A 124 12.78 6.45 7.91
N ARG A 125 12.77 6.23 9.23
CA ARG A 125 13.97 6.08 10.07
C ARG A 125 14.17 4.65 10.57
N ALA A 126 13.18 3.78 10.38
CA ALA A 126 13.30 2.38 10.76
C ALA A 126 14.42 1.70 9.94
N PRO A 127 15.01 0.61 10.46
CA PRO A 127 15.95 -0.19 9.70
C PRO A 127 15.38 -0.62 8.35
N LEU A 128 16.23 -0.69 7.33
CA LEU A 128 15.83 -1.12 5.99
C LEU A 128 15.17 -2.50 6.02
N LEU A 129 14.11 -2.64 5.23
CA LEU A 129 13.43 -3.90 5.00
C LEU A 129 14.32 -4.86 4.19
N GLY A 130 13.96 -6.14 4.17
CA GLY A 130 14.58 -7.13 3.28
C GLY A 130 14.23 -6.97 1.79
N TYR A 131 13.52 -5.90 1.42
CA TYR A 131 12.93 -5.70 0.09
C TYR A 131 13.15 -4.28 -0.38
N ARG A 132 13.76 -4.12 -1.56
CA ARG A 132 13.87 -2.83 -2.26
C ARG A 132 12.83 -2.78 -3.37
N LEU A 133 12.23 -1.62 -3.58
CA LEU A 133 11.31 -1.38 -4.69
C LEU A 133 12.07 -1.55 -6.01
N GLN A 134 11.56 -2.41 -6.90
CA GLN A 134 12.11 -2.64 -8.23
C GLN A 134 11.23 -1.94 -9.26
N LEU A 135 11.20 -0.61 -9.23
CA LEU A 135 10.21 0.18 -9.98
C LEU A 135 10.22 -0.09 -11.49
N CYS A 136 11.40 -0.23 -12.12
CA CYS A 136 11.49 -0.56 -13.54
C CYS A 136 10.94 -1.95 -13.85
N ASP A 137 11.20 -2.94 -12.99
CA ASP A 137 10.68 -4.30 -13.15
C ASP A 137 9.16 -4.29 -13.03
N GLU A 138 8.63 -3.57 -12.03
CA GLU A 138 7.18 -3.43 -11.80
C GLU A 138 6.48 -2.77 -12.99
N ILE A 139 7.02 -1.65 -13.47
CA ILE A 139 6.52 -0.98 -14.67
C ILE A 139 6.56 -1.92 -15.88
N SER A 140 7.68 -2.62 -16.09
CA SER A 140 7.86 -3.54 -17.23
C SER A 140 6.82 -4.67 -17.19
N HIS A 141 6.58 -5.25 -16.01
CA HIS A 141 5.58 -6.28 -15.82
C HIS A 141 4.16 -5.79 -16.09
N TYR A 142 3.78 -4.60 -15.60
CA TYR A 142 2.50 -4.01 -15.98
C TYR A 142 2.39 -3.79 -17.49
N GLY A 143 3.48 -3.44 -18.17
CA GLY A 143 3.54 -3.34 -19.63
C GLY A 143 3.16 -4.63 -20.36
N TYR A 144 3.43 -5.80 -19.78
CA TYR A 144 2.99 -7.09 -20.34
C TYR A 144 1.51 -7.39 -20.08
N LEU A 145 0.95 -6.83 -19.02
CA LEU A 145 -0.43 -7.10 -18.57
C LEU A 145 -1.47 -6.16 -19.17
N ILE A 146 -1.08 -4.96 -19.62
CA ILE A 146 -2.02 -4.01 -20.25
C ILE A 146 -2.60 -4.58 -21.54
N ASP A 147 -3.88 -4.29 -21.81
CA ASP A 147 -4.51 -4.64 -23.09
C ASP A 147 -3.75 -3.99 -24.27
N LYS A 148 -3.26 -4.86 -25.16
CA LYS A 148 -2.51 -4.48 -26.36
C LYS A 148 -3.25 -3.50 -27.26
N LYS A 149 -4.58 -3.49 -27.26
CA LYS A 149 -5.40 -2.53 -28.04
C LYS A 149 -5.28 -1.11 -27.53
N ARG A 150 -4.96 -0.94 -26.25
CA ARG A 150 -4.79 0.37 -25.61
C ARG A 150 -3.35 0.88 -25.74
N PHE A 151 -2.40 -0.02 -25.97
CA PHE A 151 -0.97 0.29 -25.94
C PHE A 151 -0.45 0.82 -27.30
N SER A 152 -0.77 2.08 -27.58
CA SER A 152 -0.43 2.76 -28.84
C SER A 152 1.09 2.87 -29.08
N PRO A 153 1.55 3.09 -30.33
CA PRO A 153 2.97 3.29 -30.62
C PRO A 153 3.62 4.41 -29.79
N ARG A 154 2.88 5.51 -29.56
CA ARG A 154 3.31 6.61 -28.70
C ARG A 154 3.53 6.14 -27.26
N TRP A 155 2.60 5.35 -26.73
CA TRP A 155 2.75 4.79 -25.39
C TRP A 155 3.89 3.78 -25.31
N LYS A 156 4.14 2.96 -26.34
CA LYS A 156 5.32 2.08 -26.36
C LYS A 156 6.64 2.85 -26.25
N LYS A 157 6.75 4.02 -26.89
CA LYS A 157 7.92 4.90 -26.76
C LYS A 157 8.03 5.47 -25.33
N LEU A 158 6.92 5.91 -24.76
CA LEU A 158 6.86 6.38 -23.37
C LEU A 158 7.24 5.28 -22.37
N HIS A 159 6.74 4.06 -22.58
CA HIS A 159 7.05 2.90 -21.76
C HIS A 159 8.53 2.58 -21.80
N ARG A 160 9.13 2.56 -22.99
CA ARG A 160 10.58 2.38 -23.14
C ARG A 160 11.36 3.44 -22.37
N HIS A 161 10.92 4.69 -22.38
CA HIS A 161 11.56 5.74 -21.58
C HIS A 161 11.54 5.39 -20.10
N PHE A 162 10.39 5.04 -19.52
CA PHE A 162 10.29 4.70 -18.10
C PHE A 162 10.91 3.36 -17.71
N THR A 163 11.21 2.46 -18.65
CA THR A 163 11.92 1.21 -18.36
C THR A 163 13.42 1.31 -18.60
N SER A 164 13.92 2.38 -19.23
CA SER A 164 15.34 2.57 -19.55
C SER A 164 15.97 3.85 -19.00
N ALA A 165 15.18 4.83 -18.55
CA ALA A 165 15.69 6.08 -18.03
C ALA A 165 16.30 5.91 -16.65
N ASP A 166 17.34 6.69 -16.36
CA ASP A 166 17.87 6.79 -15.00
C ASP A 166 16.84 7.42 -14.07
N PHE A 167 16.73 6.87 -12.87
CA PHE A 167 15.90 7.45 -11.82
C PHE A 167 16.47 8.79 -11.34
N PRO A 168 15.61 9.66 -10.79
CA PRO A 168 16.07 10.78 -9.97
C PRO A 168 17.05 10.29 -8.90
N LYS A 169 18.03 11.13 -8.56
CA LYS A 169 19.02 10.81 -7.53
C LYS A 169 18.30 10.54 -6.21
N THR A 170 18.51 9.34 -5.66
CA THR A 170 17.97 8.95 -4.35
C THR A 170 18.52 9.87 -3.26
N LEU A 171 17.64 10.55 -2.53
CA LEU A 171 18.03 11.35 -1.36
C LEU A 171 18.31 10.47 -0.15
N LYS A 172 17.39 9.56 0.15
CA LYS A 172 17.52 8.63 1.26
C LYS A 172 16.69 7.39 0.99
N LEU A 173 17.34 6.23 1.01
CA LEU A 173 16.65 4.95 0.98
C LEU A 173 16.04 4.67 2.36
N ALA A 174 14.74 4.37 2.42
CA ALA A 174 14.05 4.04 3.67
C ALA A 174 12.87 3.08 3.45
N PRO A 175 12.43 2.36 4.49
CA PRO A 175 11.15 1.64 4.45
C PRO A 175 10.00 2.60 4.15
N ALA A 176 9.11 2.21 3.25
CA ALA A 176 7.92 2.98 2.90
C ALA A 176 6.70 2.04 2.81
N HIS A 177 5.53 2.58 3.15
CA HIS A 177 4.25 1.86 3.04
C HIS A 177 3.77 1.75 1.58
N MET A 178 4.00 2.79 0.78
CA MET A 178 3.61 2.94 -0.63
C MET A 178 2.12 2.99 -0.96
N ASP A 179 1.22 2.68 -0.01
CA ASP A 179 -0.23 2.73 -0.24
C ASP A 179 -1.01 3.37 0.93
N ILE A 180 -0.60 4.58 1.33
CA ILE A 180 -1.26 5.31 2.43
C ILE A 180 -2.44 6.10 1.87
N HIS A 181 -3.65 5.77 2.32
CA HIS A 181 -4.87 6.54 2.11
C HIS A 181 -5.88 6.25 3.23
N ALA A 182 -6.96 7.04 3.34
CA ALA A 182 -7.93 6.94 4.43
C ALA A 182 -8.46 5.50 4.70
N LYS A 183 -8.76 4.73 3.65
CA LYS A 183 -9.23 3.33 3.78
C LYS A 183 -8.17 2.34 4.29
N ASN A 184 -6.89 2.68 4.22
CA ASN A 184 -5.78 1.86 4.74
C ASN A 184 -5.32 2.37 6.11
N ILE A 185 -6.10 3.21 6.78
CA ILE A 185 -5.82 3.67 8.13
C ILE A 185 -7.00 3.32 9.03
N VAL A 186 -6.71 2.83 10.24
CA VAL A 186 -7.70 2.66 11.30
C VAL A 186 -7.33 3.53 12.49
N CYS A 187 -8.27 4.38 12.91
CA CYS A 187 -8.23 5.10 14.17
C CYS A 187 -8.79 4.20 15.26
N THR A 188 -7.92 3.70 16.13
CA THR A 188 -8.31 2.85 17.26
C THR A 188 -9.09 3.64 18.31
N SER A 189 -9.92 2.96 19.10
CA SER A 189 -10.64 3.57 20.22
C SER A 189 -9.72 4.20 21.27
N ALA A 190 -8.45 3.76 21.33
CA ALA A 190 -7.41 4.32 22.18
C ALA A 190 -6.73 5.57 21.56
N GLY A 191 -7.25 6.10 20.45
CA GLY A 191 -6.71 7.28 19.78
C GLY A 191 -5.42 7.05 19.00
N ARG A 192 -5.05 5.79 18.72
CA ARG A 192 -3.85 5.45 17.92
C ARG A 192 -4.22 5.17 16.48
N LEU A 193 -3.39 5.59 15.54
CA LEU A 193 -3.50 5.19 14.13
C LEU A 193 -2.82 3.84 13.87
N MET A 194 -3.41 3.05 12.98
CA MET A 194 -2.85 1.81 12.46
C MET A 194 -2.83 1.89 10.93
N LEU A 195 -1.67 1.65 10.30
CA LEU A 195 -1.55 1.52 8.85
C LEU A 195 -1.84 0.08 8.45
N LEU A 196 -2.79 -0.15 7.56
CA LEU A 196 -3.18 -1.46 7.04
C LEU A 196 -2.58 -1.69 5.65
N ASP A 197 -2.70 -2.92 5.13
CA ASP A 197 -2.38 -3.25 3.73
C ASP A 197 -0.91 -2.95 3.31
N TRP A 198 0.03 -3.62 3.97
CA TRP A 198 1.49 -3.47 3.74
C TRP A 198 2.03 -4.23 2.52
N GLU A 199 1.18 -4.57 1.53
CA GLU A 199 1.57 -5.43 0.41
C GLU A 199 2.55 -4.75 -0.57
N TYR A 200 2.37 -3.44 -0.78
CA TYR A 200 3.24 -2.61 -1.61
C TYR A 200 4.47 -2.08 -0.87
N ALA A 201 4.56 -2.31 0.44
CA ALA A 201 5.66 -1.78 1.25
C ALA A 201 7.03 -2.27 0.75
N ALA A 202 8.01 -1.38 0.70
CA ALA A 202 9.35 -1.65 0.21
C ALA A 202 10.32 -0.54 0.66
N ASN A 203 11.63 -0.79 0.55
CA ASN A 203 12.60 0.28 0.64
C ASN A 203 12.60 1.09 -0.66
N THR A 204 12.40 2.40 -0.58
CA THR A 204 12.47 3.31 -1.73
C THR A 204 13.06 4.66 -1.30
N ASP A 205 13.24 5.57 -2.25
CA ASP A 205 13.61 6.94 -1.93
C ASP A 205 12.47 7.63 -1.16
N ILE A 206 12.79 8.33 -0.08
CA ILE A 206 11.79 9.06 0.72
C ILE A 206 10.99 10.05 -0.14
N ALA A 207 11.63 10.66 -1.14
CA ALA A 207 10.97 11.59 -2.04
C ALA A 207 9.93 10.89 -2.92
N PHE A 208 10.24 9.70 -3.44
CA PHE A 208 9.28 8.89 -4.18
C PHE A 208 8.10 8.48 -3.30
N SER A 209 8.35 7.99 -2.08
CA SER A 209 7.28 7.60 -1.16
C SER A 209 6.36 8.76 -0.80
N LEU A 210 6.91 9.95 -0.52
CA LEU A 210 6.12 11.14 -0.19
C LEU A 210 5.33 11.64 -1.39
N GLU A 211 5.94 11.65 -2.58
CA GLU A 211 5.25 12.06 -3.80
C GLU A 211 4.11 11.09 -4.17
N THR A 212 4.29 9.77 -3.97
CA THR A 212 3.19 8.80 -4.10
C THR A 212 2.04 9.15 -3.17
N TYR A 213 2.34 9.41 -1.89
CA TYR A 213 1.34 9.80 -0.90
C TYR A 213 0.59 11.09 -1.31
N PHE A 214 1.32 12.11 -1.73
CA PHE A 214 0.75 13.41 -2.13
C PHE A 214 -0.20 13.28 -3.31
N GLN A 215 0.21 12.56 -4.36
CA GLN A 215 -0.62 12.39 -5.56
C GLN A 215 -1.83 11.49 -5.30
N PHE A 216 -1.66 10.39 -4.58
CA PHE A 216 -2.76 9.42 -4.33
C PHE A 216 -3.90 10.04 -3.52
N ASN A 217 -3.57 10.98 -2.65
CA ASN A 217 -4.54 11.65 -1.79
C ASN A 217 -4.92 13.06 -2.29
N GLY A 218 -4.41 13.48 -3.47
CA GLY A 218 -4.76 14.75 -4.09
C GLY A 218 -4.41 15.98 -3.24
N LEU A 219 -3.29 15.93 -2.50
CA LEU A 219 -2.89 17.05 -1.65
C LEU A 219 -2.54 18.27 -2.48
N SER A 220 -3.11 19.42 -2.13
CA SER A 220 -2.74 20.73 -2.66
C SER A 220 -1.31 21.11 -2.28
N ASP A 221 -0.70 22.07 -2.98
CA ASP A 221 0.67 22.51 -2.68
C ASP A 221 0.82 23.05 -1.24
N ILE A 222 -0.22 23.70 -0.70
CA ILE A 222 -0.25 24.15 0.70
C ILE A 222 -0.21 22.96 1.66
N GLN A 223 -0.99 21.90 1.39
CA GLN A 223 -1.01 20.69 2.22
C GLN A 223 0.31 19.91 2.10
N ARG A 224 0.93 19.88 0.92
CA ARG A 224 2.24 19.26 0.70
C ARG A 224 3.33 19.98 1.48
N ASP A 225 3.39 21.30 1.41
CA ASP A 225 4.36 22.09 2.19
C ASP A 225 4.12 21.95 3.70
N PHE A 226 2.86 21.95 4.15
CA PHE A 226 2.52 21.67 5.53
C PHE A 226 3.04 20.29 5.97
N PHE A 227 2.77 19.24 5.21
CA PHE A 227 3.22 17.88 5.52
C PHE A 227 4.75 17.79 5.55
N LEU A 228 5.44 18.39 4.58
CA LEU A 228 6.90 18.42 4.53
C LEU A 228 7.51 19.20 5.70
N THR A 229 6.85 20.26 6.16
CA THR A 229 7.25 21.02 7.36
C THR A 229 7.12 20.17 8.62
N GLN A 230 6.01 19.45 8.79
CA GLN A 230 5.87 18.50 9.90
C GLN A 230 6.93 17.39 9.81
N TYR A 231 7.11 16.79 8.64
CA TYR A 231 8.04 15.69 8.41
C TYR A 231 9.52 16.09 8.63
N CYS A 232 9.97 17.20 8.05
CA CYS A 232 11.36 17.66 8.10
C CYS A 232 11.65 18.48 9.36
N ASP A 233 10.90 19.55 9.57
CA ASP A 233 11.30 20.60 10.53
C ASP A 233 10.86 20.24 11.95
N ILE A 234 9.66 19.66 12.10
CA ILE A 234 9.12 19.26 13.42
C ILE A 234 9.62 17.89 13.83
N HIS A 235 9.53 16.90 12.94
CA HIS A 235 9.92 15.54 13.26
C HIS A 235 11.37 15.22 12.92
N GLY A 236 12.10 16.04 12.16
CA GLY A 236 13.54 15.89 11.88
C GLY A 236 13.88 14.78 10.88
N ALA A 237 12.92 14.26 10.11
CA ALA A 237 13.08 13.02 9.34
C ALA A 237 14.10 13.12 8.19
N TYR A 238 14.24 14.34 7.66
CA TYR A 238 15.22 14.75 6.69
C TYR A 238 15.60 16.21 6.96
N ARG A 239 16.87 16.59 6.74
CA ARG A 239 17.41 17.88 7.16
C ARG A 239 17.01 19.05 6.23
N ASP A 240 16.91 18.79 4.93
CA ASP A 240 16.70 19.82 3.92
C ASP A 240 15.31 19.68 3.28
N LYS A 241 14.35 20.45 3.80
CA LYS A 241 12.96 20.44 3.31
C LYS A 241 12.88 20.84 1.85
N GLN A 242 13.65 21.85 1.44
CA GLN A 242 13.59 22.38 0.08
C GLN A 242 14.11 21.35 -0.94
N GLN A 243 15.27 20.76 -0.66
CA GLN A 243 15.81 19.69 -1.51
C GLN A 243 14.86 18.49 -1.60
N LEU A 244 14.19 18.13 -0.49
CA LEU A 244 13.21 17.06 -0.49
C LEU A 244 12.00 17.41 -1.36
N ALA A 245 11.47 18.63 -1.25
CA ALA A 245 10.37 19.11 -2.09
C ALA A 245 10.73 19.09 -3.59
N GLU A 246 11.93 19.55 -3.95
CA GLU A 246 12.45 19.50 -5.32
C GLU A 246 12.57 18.06 -5.83
N SER A 247 13.07 17.13 -5.01
CA SER A 247 13.18 15.72 -5.37
C SER A 247 11.81 15.06 -5.54
N CYS A 248 10.81 15.40 -4.72
CA CYS A 248 9.43 14.93 -4.93
C CYS A 248 8.91 15.34 -6.31
N GLN A 249 9.20 16.55 -6.78
CA GLN A 249 8.80 17.00 -8.13
C GLN A 249 9.51 16.20 -9.24
N LEU A 250 10.78 15.84 -9.05
CA LEU A 250 11.51 14.98 -10.01
C LEU A 250 10.90 13.56 -10.08
N TRP A 251 10.39 13.05 -8.96
CA TRP A 251 9.69 11.77 -8.90
C TRP A 251 8.26 11.82 -9.42
N ALA A 252 7.65 13.00 -9.53
CA ALA A 252 6.24 13.16 -9.90
C ALA A 252 5.84 12.47 -11.22
N PRO A 253 6.63 12.53 -12.32
CA PRO A 253 6.30 11.80 -13.55
C PRO A 253 6.34 10.29 -13.40
N TRP A 254 7.23 9.75 -12.56
CA TRP A 254 7.36 8.31 -12.30
C TRP A 254 6.16 7.78 -11.53
N VAL A 255 5.72 8.52 -10.50
CA VAL A 255 4.48 8.20 -9.76
C VAL A 255 3.30 8.18 -10.73
N LYS A 256 3.10 9.24 -11.51
CA LYS A 256 2.01 9.32 -12.51
C LYS A 256 2.02 8.16 -13.49
N TYR A 257 3.20 7.77 -13.97
CA TYR A 257 3.33 6.70 -14.93
C TYR A 257 3.01 5.34 -14.31
N MET A 258 3.54 5.05 -13.12
CA MET A 258 3.21 3.83 -12.38
C MET A 258 1.70 3.73 -12.10
N THR A 259 1.06 4.82 -11.66
CA THR A 259 -0.39 4.88 -11.44
C THR A 259 -1.19 4.62 -12.71
N LEU A 260 -0.78 5.21 -13.84
CA LEU A 260 -1.42 4.97 -15.13
C LEU A 260 -1.36 3.48 -15.49
N MET A 261 -0.17 2.88 -15.39
CA MET A 261 0.03 1.47 -15.69
C MET A 261 -0.84 0.59 -14.79
N TRP A 262 -0.91 0.91 -13.49
CA TRP A 262 -1.75 0.18 -12.54
C TRP A 262 -3.25 0.26 -12.88
N TYR A 263 -3.78 1.45 -13.18
CA TYR A 263 -5.19 1.59 -13.60
C TYR A 263 -5.51 0.80 -14.87
N GLU A 264 -4.55 0.72 -15.79
CA GLU A 264 -4.74 0.06 -17.09
C GLU A 264 -4.71 -1.47 -16.97
N VAL A 265 -3.87 -2.01 -16.08
CA VAL A 265 -3.92 -3.42 -15.69
C VAL A 265 -5.24 -3.73 -14.95
N GLN A 266 -5.62 -2.90 -13.99
CA GLN A 266 -6.85 -3.09 -13.22
C GLN A 266 -8.10 -3.06 -14.09
N TRP A 267 -8.15 -2.15 -15.07
CA TRP A 267 -9.22 -2.16 -16.07
C TRP A 267 -9.22 -3.47 -16.88
N HIS A 268 -8.06 -3.93 -17.35
CA HIS A 268 -7.98 -5.15 -18.14
C HIS A 268 -8.47 -6.38 -17.36
N GLU A 269 -8.16 -6.48 -16.06
CA GLU A 269 -8.61 -7.58 -15.21
C GLU A 269 -10.08 -7.49 -14.79
N SER A 270 -10.53 -6.31 -14.36
CA SER A 270 -11.87 -6.14 -13.77
C SER A 270 -12.95 -5.73 -14.76
N GLN A 271 -12.56 -5.18 -15.91
CA GLN A 271 -13.44 -4.51 -16.88
C GLN A 271 -14.26 -3.34 -16.29
N SER A 272 -13.88 -2.82 -15.12
CA SER A 272 -14.58 -1.68 -14.50
C SER A 272 -14.24 -0.36 -15.20
N SER A 273 -15.27 0.37 -15.63
CA SER A 273 -15.12 1.69 -16.28
C SER A 273 -14.50 2.75 -15.38
N ASP A 274 -14.55 2.57 -14.05
CA ASP A 274 -13.99 3.53 -13.09
C ASP A 274 -12.48 3.69 -13.31
N PHE A 275 -11.77 2.60 -13.61
CA PHE A 275 -10.34 2.65 -13.89
C PHE A 275 -10.02 3.40 -15.19
N LEU A 276 -10.92 3.35 -16.19
CA LEU A 276 -10.77 4.17 -17.39
C LEU A 276 -10.91 5.65 -17.07
N LEU A 277 -11.92 6.01 -16.28
CA LEU A 277 -12.16 7.38 -15.85
C LEU A 277 -10.97 7.93 -15.08
N HIS A 278 -10.42 7.16 -14.13
CA HIS A 278 -9.26 7.57 -13.34
C HIS A 278 -7.95 7.61 -14.15
N SER A 279 -7.79 6.76 -15.17
CA SER A 279 -6.62 6.79 -16.06
C SER A 279 -6.60 8.00 -17.00
N GLN A 280 -7.76 8.56 -17.35
CA GLN A 280 -7.88 9.57 -18.41
C GLN A 280 -7.02 10.83 -18.19
N PRO A 281 -7.00 11.46 -16.99
CA PRO A 281 -6.13 12.61 -16.75
C PRO A 281 -4.64 12.28 -16.90
N LEU A 282 -4.22 11.07 -16.53
CA LEU A 282 -2.84 10.61 -16.69
C LEU A 282 -2.51 10.38 -18.17
N ARG A 283 -3.44 9.79 -18.94
CA ARG A 283 -3.29 9.66 -20.39
C ARG A 283 -3.18 11.04 -21.05
N GLN A 284 -3.96 12.03 -20.62
CA GLN A 284 -3.83 13.40 -21.10
C GLN A 284 -2.47 14.01 -20.75
N TYR A 285 -2.01 13.85 -19.51
CA TYR A 285 -0.71 14.34 -19.04
C TYR A 285 0.44 13.82 -19.90
N PHE A 286 0.41 12.54 -20.28
CA PHE A 286 1.41 11.93 -21.15
C PHE A 286 1.12 12.10 -22.66
N GLY A 287 0.04 12.80 -23.02
CA GLY A 287 -0.40 13.02 -24.40
C GLY A 287 -0.80 11.74 -25.13
N LEU A 288 -1.34 10.75 -24.43
CA LEU A 288 -1.78 9.48 -24.98
C LEU A 288 -3.23 9.51 -25.51
N LEU A 289 -3.87 10.68 -25.53
CA LEU A 289 -5.17 10.89 -26.16
C LEU A 289 -4.98 11.01 -27.68
N GLY A 290 -5.50 10.04 -28.42
CA GLY A 290 -5.35 9.91 -29.87
C GLY A 290 -5.61 8.50 -30.32
#